data_AF-A0A164GJK3-F1
#
_entry.id   AF-A0A164GJK3-F1
#
_cell.length_a   1.000
_cell.length_b   1.000
_cell.length_c   1.000
_cell.angle_alpha   90.00
_cell.angle_beta   90.00
_cell.angle_gamma   90.00
#
_symmetry.space_group_name_H-M   'P 1'
#
loop_
_entity.id
_entity.type
_entity.pdbx_description
1 polymer ?
#
loop_
_entity_poly.entity_id
_entity_poly.type
_entity_poly.pdbx_seq_one_letter_code
_entity_poly.pdbx_strand_id
1 'polypeptide(L)'
;LFFCCNECLATLQTTEELLTADFYHHCLTEIKTKGGLKYCTPKMFEFFHAVETVYKTEVNQNNLNIGNWFQRVMSKLSKGKITIGFCCNEQHKLELIPDLLMEYFVIRNHFETKTWKRNDDNCAKAKSFRKKAKLIK
;
A
#
# COMPACT_ATOMS: atom_id res chain seq x y z
N LEU A 1 2.74 19.29 5.60
CA LEU A 1 1.35 18.93 5.25
C LEU A 1 0.44 20.11 5.61
N PHE A 2 0.42 21.16 4.78
CA PHE A 2 -0.28 22.40 5.11
C PHE A 2 -1.14 22.87 3.94
N PHE A 3 -2.23 22.15 3.70
CA PHE A 3 -3.52 22.71 3.28
C PHE A 3 -4.57 21.59 3.42
N CYS A 4 -5.21 21.52 4.60
CA CYS A 4 -6.37 20.64 4.77
C CYS A 4 -7.58 21.31 4.13
N CYS A 5 -7.75 21.11 2.82
CA CYS A 5 -9.02 21.45 2.17
C CYS A 5 -10.12 20.54 2.75
N ASN A 6 -11.10 21.12 3.43
CA ASN A 6 -12.19 20.38 4.06
C ASN A 6 -13.03 19.60 3.04
N GLU A 7 -13.19 20.13 1.82
CA GLU A 7 -13.88 19.43 0.74
C GLU A 7 -13.11 18.19 0.29
N CYS A 8 -11.79 18.27 0.14
CA CYS A 8 -10.95 17.11 -0.14
C CYS A 8 -11.02 16.08 0.99
N LEU A 9 -10.98 16.53 2.25
CA LEU A 9 -11.04 15.64 3.41
C LEU A 9 -12.32 14.79 3.41
N ALA A 10 -13.46 15.40 3.07
CA ALA A 10 -14.74 14.71 2.94
C ALA A 10 -14.76 13.66 1.82
N THR A 11 -13.93 13.81 0.79
CA THR A 11 -13.79 12.78 -0.27
C THR A 11 -12.85 11.63 0.09
N LEU A 12 -12.05 11.78 1.17
CA LEU A 12 -11.08 10.79 1.62
C LEU A 12 -11.63 9.92 2.74
N GLN A 13 -12.40 10.51 3.65
CA GLN A 13 -12.86 9.87 4.88
C GLN A 13 -14.36 9.58 4.80
N THR A 14 -14.77 8.45 5.37
CA THR A 14 -16.17 8.07 5.51
C THR A 14 -16.42 7.49 6.90
N THR A 15 -17.67 7.18 7.19
CA THR A 15 -18.06 6.44 8.39
C THR A 15 -18.54 5.05 8.00
N GLU A 16 -18.56 4.14 8.97
CA GLU A 16 -18.91 2.74 8.73
C GLU A 16 -20.32 2.60 8.14
N GLU A 17 -21.25 3.45 8.58
CA GLU A 17 -22.65 3.44 8.19
C GLU A 17 -22.88 3.91 6.74
N LEU A 18 -21.90 4.61 6.16
CA LEU A 18 -21.96 5.16 4.80
C LEU A 18 -21.25 4.27 3.77
N LEU A 19 -20.61 3.18 4.22
CA LEU A 19 -20.06 2.16 3.33
C LEU A 19 -21.19 1.28 2.77
N THR A 20 -21.11 0.96 1.48
CA THR A 20 -22.13 0.10 0.86
C THR A 20 -22.00 -1.33 1.39
N ALA A 21 -23.12 -2.04 1.55
CA ALA A 21 -23.13 -3.39 2.15
C ALA A 21 -22.32 -4.44 1.34
N ASP A 22 -22.14 -4.18 0.05
CA ASP A 22 -21.32 -4.95 -0.90
C ASP A 22 -19.86 -4.48 -0.98
N PHE A 23 -19.51 -3.37 -0.32
CA PHE A 23 -18.12 -2.95 -0.18
C PHE A 23 -17.38 -3.98 0.66
N TYR A 24 -16.62 -4.84 -0.02
CA TYR A 24 -15.85 -6.02 0.42
C TYR A 24 -14.94 -5.81 1.66
N HIS A 25 -14.90 -4.60 2.22
CA HIS A 25 -14.01 -4.17 3.29
C HIS A 25 -14.44 -4.49 4.71
N HIS A 26 -15.71 -4.84 4.98
CA HIS A 26 -16.07 -5.31 6.32
C HIS A 26 -15.14 -6.46 6.76
N CYS A 27 -14.77 -7.37 5.85
CA CYS A 27 -13.82 -8.46 6.08
C CYS A 27 -12.36 -8.02 6.33
N LEU A 28 -11.93 -6.83 5.87
CA LEU A 28 -10.55 -6.35 6.01
C LEU A 28 -10.39 -5.35 7.16
N THR A 29 -11.46 -4.64 7.53
CA THR A 29 -11.53 -3.73 8.69
C THR A 29 -12.04 -4.40 9.96
N GLU A 30 -12.59 -5.63 9.88
CA GLU A 30 -12.89 -6.51 11.02
C GLU A 30 -11.66 -6.91 11.86
N ILE A 31 -10.46 -6.46 11.48
CA ILE A 31 -9.27 -6.50 12.33
C ILE A 31 -9.48 -5.51 13.48
N LYS A 32 -10.18 -5.96 14.53
CA LYS A 32 -10.34 -5.35 15.86
C LYS A 32 -9.91 -3.89 15.92
N THR A 33 -10.70 -3.02 15.31
CA THR A 33 -10.57 -1.60 15.58
C THR A 33 -10.87 -1.42 17.07
N LYS A 34 -9.88 -1.03 17.87
CA LYS A 34 -10.12 -0.64 19.28
C LYS A 34 -10.75 0.77 19.36
N GLY A 35 -11.47 1.18 18.31
CA GLY A 35 -11.75 2.58 17.98
C GLY A 35 -10.50 3.34 17.50
N GLY A 36 -10.70 4.44 16.77
CA GLY A 36 -9.66 5.43 16.44
C GLY A 36 -9.04 5.36 15.05
N LEU A 37 -9.29 4.31 14.26
CA LEU A 37 -8.96 4.30 12.84
C LEU A 37 -10.06 4.96 12.02
N LYS A 38 -9.67 5.74 11.01
CA LYS A 38 -10.61 6.38 10.09
C LYS A 38 -10.89 5.45 8.91
N TYR A 39 -12.16 5.35 8.53
CA TYR A 39 -12.55 4.65 7.30
C TYR A 39 -12.26 5.53 6.08
N CYS A 40 -11.73 4.91 5.02
CA CYS A 40 -11.53 5.57 3.75
C CYS A 40 -12.75 5.39 2.84
N THR A 41 -13.01 6.35 1.96
CA THR A 41 -14.06 6.21 0.94
C THR A 41 -13.71 5.10 -0.07
N PRO A 42 -14.72 4.49 -0.73
CA PRO A 42 -14.48 3.52 -1.80
C PRO A 42 -13.55 4.02 -2.90
N LYS A 43 -13.70 5.29 -3.32
CA LYS A 43 -12.86 5.90 -4.35
C LYS A 43 -11.40 6.01 -3.93
N MET A 44 -11.13 6.34 -2.67
CA MET A 44 -9.77 6.37 -2.13
C MET A 44 -9.18 4.95 -2.06
N PHE A 45 -10.00 3.97 -1.66
CA PHE A 45 -9.57 2.58 -1.63
C PHE A 45 -9.21 2.06 -3.03
N GLU A 46 -10.10 2.21 -4.01
CA GLU A 46 -9.90 1.76 -5.40
C GLU A 46 -8.61 2.32 -6.00
N PHE A 47 -8.33 3.61 -5.73
CA PHE A 47 -7.09 4.23 -6.13
C PHE A 47 -5.87 3.54 -5.54
N PHE A 48 -5.82 3.35 -4.22
CA PHE A 48 -4.67 2.67 -3.59
C PHE A 48 -4.56 1.21 -3.98
N HIS A 49 -5.68 0.54 -4.24
CA HIS A 49 -5.69 -0.82 -4.77
C HIS A 49 -5.06 -0.88 -6.16
N ALA A 50 -5.38 0.06 -7.05
CA ALA A 50 -4.74 0.18 -8.36
C ALA A 50 -3.23 0.48 -8.23
N VAL A 51 -2.85 1.40 -7.35
CA VAL A 51 -1.44 1.73 -7.06
C VAL A 51 -0.68 0.51 -6.54
N GLU A 52 -1.24 -0.21 -5.58
CA GLU A 52 -0.63 -1.42 -5.00
C GLU A 52 -0.47 -2.54 -6.03
N THR A 53 -1.45 -2.68 -6.93
CA THR A 53 -1.35 -3.65 -8.02
C THR A 53 -0.15 -3.35 -8.91
N VAL A 54 0.04 -2.08 -9.30
CA VAL A 54 1.21 -1.67 -10.08
C VAL A 54 2.50 -1.89 -9.29
N TYR A 55 2.54 -1.48 -8.03
CA TYR A 55 3.68 -1.68 -7.13
C TYR A 55 4.11 -3.15 -7.07
N LYS A 56 3.18 -4.07 -6.81
CA LYS A 56 3.45 -5.51 -6.71
C LYS A 56 3.97 -6.13 -8.01
N THR A 57 3.57 -5.61 -9.17
CA THR A 57 4.13 -6.09 -10.45
C THR A 57 5.61 -5.76 -10.62
N GLU A 58 6.07 -4.66 -10.01
CA GLU A 58 7.46 -4.18 -10.13
C GLU A 58 8.35 -4.63 -8.98
N VAL A 59 7.75 -4.86 -7.81
CA VAL A 59 8.41 -5.25 -6.56
C VAL A 59 8.02 -6.70 -6.25
N ASN A 60 8.38 -7.62 -7.15
CA ASN A 60 8.13 -9.05 -6.95
C ASN A 60 9.32 -9.68 -6.18
N GLN A 61 9.01 -10.45 -5.13
CA GLN A 61 9.98 -11.05 -4.21
C GLN A 61 11.01 -11.98 -4.88
N ASN A 62 10.67 -12.53 -6.05
CA ASN A 62 11.55 -13.44 -6.79
C ASN A 62 12.56 -12.71 -7.69
N ASN A 63 12.30 -11.44 -8.02
CA ASN A 63 13.19 -10.60 -8.81
C ASN A 63 13.52 -9.37 -7.96
N LEU A 64 14.57 -9.48 -7.14
CA LEU A 64 15.18 -8.41 -6.33
C LEU A 64 15.78 -7.29 -7.20
N ASN A 65 15.09 -6.86 -8.24
CA ASN A 65 15.47 -5.68 -9.02
C ASN A 65 14.97 -4.42 -8.29
N ILE A 66 15.41 -4.28 -7.03
CA ILE A 66 15.15 -3.13 -6.17
C ILE A 66 15.79 -1.87 -6.78
N GLY A 67 16.81 -2.02 -7.63
CA GLY A 67 17.31 -0.91 -8.43
C GLY A 67 16.19 -0.33 -9.29
N ASN A 68 15.93 0.97 -9.15
CA ASN A 68 14.98 1.75 -9.95
C ASN A 68 13.50 1.33 -9.90
N TRP A 69 13.06 0.59 -8.86
CA TRP A 69 11.64 0.18 -8.73
C TRP A 69 10.70 1.39 -8.73
N PHE A 70 11.10 2.47 -8.07
CA PHE A 70 10.29 3.68 -7.95
C PHE A 70 10.05 4.30 -9.34
N GLN A 71 11.08 4.48 -10.16
CA GLN A 71 10.91 5.02 -11.52
C GLN A 71 10.02 4.12 -12.38
N ARG A 72 10.14 2.79 -12.27
CA ARG A 72 9.29 1.87 -13.05
C ARG A 72 7.83 1.93 -12.64
N VAL A 73 7.56 1.95 -11.32
CA VAL A 73 6.21 2.12 -10.79
C VAL A 73 5.63 3.45 -11.27
N MET A 74 6.33 4.56 -11.09
CA MET A 74 5.87 5.88 -11.54
C MET A 74 5.65 5.93 -13.06
N SER A 75 6.51 5.29 -13.87
CA SER A 75 6.33 5.20 -15.32
C SER A 75 5.09 4.42 -15.71
N LYS A 76 4.74 3.35 -14.97
CA LYS A 76 3.50 2.60 -15.18
C LYS A 76 2.28 3.37 -14.71
N LEU A 77 2.35 4.06 -13.58
CA LEU A 77 1.24 4.88 -13.08
C LEU A 77 0.92 6.02 -14.06
N SER A 78 1.95 6.68 -14.63
CA SER A 78 1.74 7.79 -15.57
C SER A 78 1.18 7.35 -16.93
N LYS A 79 1.45 6.11 -17.34
CA LYS A 79 0.89 5.51 -18.57
C LYS A 79 -0.46 4.84 -18.32
N GLY A 80 -0.71 4.43 -17.09
CA GLY A 80 -1.94 3.77 -16.67
C GLY A 80 -3.08 4.76 -16.54
N LYS A 81 -4.30 4.32 -16.86
CA LYS A 81 -5.51 5.07 -16.54
C LYS A 81 -5.90 4.80 -15.09
N ILE A 82 -5.19 5.43 -14.15
CA ILE A 82 -5.63 5.45 -12.76
C ILE A 82 -6.62 6.60 -12.60
N THR A 83 -7.86 6.25 -12.30
CA THR A 83 -8.91 7.23 -12.05
C THR A 83 -8.74 7.80 -10.65
N ILE A 84 -8.56 9.12 -10.55
CA ILE A 84 -8.55 9.84 -9.28
C ILE A 84 -9.97 10.34 -9.01
N GLY A 85 -10.71 9.56 -8.24
CA GLY A 85 -12.12 9.82 -7.91
C GLY A 85 -12.35 10.69 -6.67
N PHE A 86 -11.29 11.07 -5.96
CA PHE A 86 -11.32 11.92 -4.76
C PHE A 86 -10.57 13.23 -5.03
N CYS A 87 -10.70 14.21 -4.13
CA CYS A 87 -10.28 15.61 -4.25
C CYS A 87 -11.37 16.54 -4.84
N CYS A 88 -11.37 17.81 -4.42
CA CYS A 88 -12.43 18.76 -4.77
C CYS A 88 -12.27 19.42 -6.16
N ASN A 89 -11.03 19.53 -6.67
CA ASN A 89 -10.74 20.13 -7.96
C ASN A 89 -9.43 19.58 -8.55
N GLU A 90 -9.16 19.87 -9.83
CA GLU A 90 -7.96 19.39 -10.52
C GLU A 90 -6.65 19.98 -9.97
N GLN A 91 -6.66 21.24 -9.51
CA GLN A 91 -5.47 21.86 -8.94
C GLN A 91 -4.98 21.12 -7.69
N HIS A 92 -5.89 20.85 -6.75
CA HIS A 92 -5.57 20.10 -5.54
C HIS A 92 -5.18 18.65 -5.85
N LYS A 93 -5.68 18.04 -6.94
CA LYS A 93 -5.21 16.71 -7.37
C LYS A 93 -3.74 16.74 -7.78
N LEU A 94 -3.34 17.74 -8.56
CA LEU A 94 -1.95 17.89 -9.01
C LEU A 94 -0.98 18.12 -7.84
N GLU A 95 -1.44 18.78 -6.78
CA GLU A 95 -0.64 19.03 -5.57
C GLU A 95 -0.64 17.82 -4.61
N LEU A 96 -1.80 17.22 -4.34
CA LEU A 96 -1.96 16.20 -3.29
C LEU A 96 -1.48 14.81 -3.73
N ILE A 97 -1.76 14.42 -4.97
CA ILE A 97 -1.55 13.03 -5.41
C ILE A 97 -0.06 12.64 -5.43
N PRO A 98 0.89 13.48 -5.90
CA PRO A 98 2.31 13.16 -5.83
C PRO A 98 2.79 12.91 -4.40
N ASP A 99 2.41 13.77 -3.45
CA ASP A 99 2.77 13.63 -2.04
C ASP A 99 2.18 12.36 -1.44
N LEU A 100 0.90 12.10 -1.72
CA LEU A 100 0.19 10.93 -1.23
C LEU A 100 0.80 9.61 -1.74
N LEU A 101 1.19 9.56 -3.02
CA LEU A 101 1.89 8.42 -3.60
C LEU A 101 3.25 8.22 -2.95
N MET A 102 4.01 9.31 -2.74
CA MET A 102 5.31 9.24 -2.09
C MET A 102 5.21 8.69 -0.66
N GLU A 103 4.30 9.21 0.15
CA GLU A 103 4.08 8.73 1.51
C GLU A 103 3.68 7.24 1.52
N TYR A 104 2.74 6.86 0.65
CA TYR A 104 2.32 5.47 0.49
C TYR A 104 3.51 4.55 0.17
N PHE A 105 4.34 4.94 -0.80
CA PHE A 105 5.48 4.15 -1.23
C PHE A 105 6.56 4.01 -0.17
N VAL A 106 6.83 5.07 0.60
CA VAL A 106 7.76 5.01 1.75
C VAL A 106 7.25 4.00 2.78
N ILE A 107 5.98 4.11 3.16
CA ILE A 107 5.36 3.21 4.15
C ILE A 107 5.35 1.77 3.63
N ARG A 108 4.93 1.56 2.38
CA ARG A 108 4.82 0.24 1.78
C ARG A 108 6.18 -0.46 1.68
N ASN A 109 7.20 0.26 1.22
CA ASN A 109 8.55 -0.27 1.12
C ASN A 109 9.15 -0.63 2.49
N HIS A 110 8.85 0.14 3.54
CA HIS A 110 9.25 -0.22 4.91
C HIS A 110 8.64 -1.55 5.37
N PHE A 111 7.35 -1.79 5.08
CA PHE A 111 6.72 -3.07 5.40
C PHE A 111 7.26 -4.23 4.56
N GLU A 112 7.52 -3.98 3.28
CA GLU A 112 8.03 -5.01 2.37
C GLU A 112 9.47 -5.42 2.74
N THR A 113 10.35 -4.46 3.01
CA THR A 113 11.73 -4.73 3.48
C THR A 113 11.78 -5.49 4.81
N LYS A 114 10.88 -5.16 5.76
CA LYS A 114 10.73 -5.95 7.00
C LYS A 114 10.32 -7.40 6.72
N THR A 115 9.46 -7.62 5.73
CA THR A 115 9.01 -8.95 5.33
C THR A 115 10.15 -9.74 4.70
N TRP A 116 10.92 -9.11 3.80
CA TRP A 116 12.11 -9.73 3.20
C TRP A 116 13.13 -10.14 4.24
N LYS A 117 13.48 -9.25 5.17
CA LYS A 117 14.43 -9.56 6.25
C LYS A 117 13.98 -10.77 7.08
N ARG A 118 12.68 -10.83 7.42
CA ARG A 118 12.12 -11.96 8.16
C ARG A 118 12.22 -13.27 7.38
N ASN A 119 11.96 -13.24 6.08
CA ASN A 119 12.05 -14.42 5.21
C ASN A 119 13.49 -14.90 5.06
N ASP A 120 14.45 -13.98 4.92
CA ASP A 120 15.89 -14.29 4.88
C ASP A 120 16.38 -14.91 6.19
N ASP A 121 16.01 -14.33 7.33
CA ASP A 121 16.34 -14.86 8.66
C ASP A 121 15.79 -16.28 8.85
N ASN A 122 14.56 -16.52 8.40
CA ASN A 122 13.92 -17.84 8.45
C ASN A 122 14.62 -18.85 7.54
N CYS A 123 15.01 -18.45 6.33
CA CYS A 123 15.78 -19.27 5.40
C CYS A 123 17.16 -19.64 5.98
N ALA A 124 17.85 -18.68 6.59
CA ALA A 124 19.14 -18.90 7.26
C ALA A 124 19.01 -19.88 8.44
N LYS A 125 17.97 -19.75 9.28
CA LYS A 125 17.67 -20.68 10.36
C LYS A 125 17.41 -22.10 9.83
N ALA A 126 16.59 -22.25 8.78
CA ALA A 126 16.30 -23.54 8.17
C ALA A 126 17.57 -24.24 7.64
N LYS A 127 18.48 -23.48 7.01
CA LYS A 127 19.79 -23.99 6.56
C LYS A 127 20.67 -24.44 7.74
N SER A 128 20.68 -23.69 8.84
CA SER A 128 21.40 -24.03 10.07
C SER A 128 20.89 -25.33 10.71
N PHE A 129 19.58 -25.50 10.83
CA PHE A 129 18.96 -26.74 11.34
C PHE A 129 19.31 -27.95 10.47
N ARG A 130 19.26 -27.81 9.14
CA ARG A 130 19.68 -28.88 8.21
C ARG A 130 21.16 -29.26 8.38
N LYS A 131 22.06 -28.30 8.62
CA LYS A 131 23.47 -28.60 8.89
C LYS A 131 23.65 -29.35 10.22
N LYS A 132 22.98 -28.91 11.29
CA LYS A 132 23.01 -29.60 12.60
C LYS A 132 22.50 -31.03 12.51
N ALA A 133 21.40 -31.28 11.79
CA ALA A 133 20.84 -32.62 11.62
C ALA A 133 21.78 -33.61 10.89
N LYS A 134 22.71 -33.12 10.07
CA LYS A 134 23.72 -33.97 9.39
C LYS A 134 24.89 -34.37 10.29
N LEU A 135 25.10 -33.67 11.42
CA LEU A 135 26.20 -33.93 12.35
C LEU A 135 25.82 -34.92 13.47
N ILE A 136 24.55 -35.29 13.57
CA ILE A 136 24.00 -36.25 14.54
C ILE A 136 23.82 -37.63 13.86
N LYS A 137 24.59 -37.91 12.81
CA LYS A 137 24.64 -39.21 12.13
C LYS A 137 25.99 -39.86 12.33
#